data_AF-A0A3D5WC61-F1
#
_entry.id   AF-A0A3D5WC61-F1
#
_cell.length_a   1.000
_cell.length_b   1.000
_cell.length_c   1.000
_cell.angle_alpha   90.00
_cell.angle_beta   90.00
_cell.angle_gamma   90.00
#
_symmetry.space_group_name_H-M   'P 1'
#
loop_
_entity.id
_entity.type
_entity.pdbx_description
1 polymer ?
#
loop_
_entity_poly.entity_id
_entity_poly.type
_entity_poly.pdbx_seq_one_letter_code
_entity_poly.pdbx_strand_id
1 'polypeptide(L)'
;RVDDTFLSAELEIEVKIPDLKIVSIQGRIIRSFAEECRNNAEILKRAVGMRVGSGITRLVKETIGGSNGCNVFADMILEGCNAVIMGFTVDELDTQLAAETDEAFGQVLKDMLENNPRVGSCIAFVEGNELRRRLGV
;
A
#
# COMPACT_ATOMS: atom_id res chain seq x y z
N ARG A 1 3.41 -7.06 -12.55
CA ARG A 1 2.85 -7.86 -13.69
C ARG A 1 2.25 -9.13 -13.11
N VAL A 2 1.11 -9.57 -13.63
CA VAL A 2 0.52 -10.88 -13.35
C VAL A 2 0.37 -11.61 -14.67
N ASP A 3 0.76 -12.89 -14.72
CA ASP A 3 0.67 -13.70 -15.93
C ASP A 3 0.50 -15.18 -15.58
N ASP A 4 -0.72 -15.67 -15.73
CA ASP A 4 -1.12 -17.07 -15.57
C ASP A 4 -2.06 -17.48 -16.72
N THR A 5 -2.49 -18.75 -16.74
CA THR A 5 -3.34 -19.33 -17.79
C THR A 5 -4.62 -18.52 -18.06
N PHE A 6 -5.19 -17.88 -17.04
CA PHE A 6 -6.50 -17.24 -17.07
C PHE A 6 -6.44 -15.71 -16.99
N LEU A 7 -5.36 -15.14 -16.46
CA LEU A 7 -5.14 -13.71 -16.31
C LEU A 7 -3.73 -13.31 -16.79
N SER A 8 -3.66 -12.31 -17.66
CA SER A 8 -2.41 -11.65 -18.04
C SER A 8 -2.63 -10.14 -18.03
N ALA A 9 -1.92 -9.43 -17.16
CA ALA A 9 -2.11 -8.00 -16.96
C ALA A 9 -0.83 -7.31 -16.46
N GLU A 10 -0.71 -6.04 -16.85
CA GLU A 10 0.39 -5.16 -16.47
C GLU A 10 -0.19 -3.92 -15.79
N LEU A 11 0.45 -3.50 -14.71
CA LEU A 11 0.13 -2.29 -13.98
C LEU A 11 1.45 -1.69 -13.49
N GLU A 12 1.57 -0.39 -13.66
CA GLU A 12 2.68 0.42 -13.18
C GLU A 12 2.09 1.60 -12.41
N ILE A 13 2.63 1.84 -11.21
CA ILE A 13 2.16 2.87 -10.29
C ILE A 13 3.38 3.67 -9.85
N GLU A 14 3.33 4.99 -10.02
CA GLU A 14 4.33 5.88 -9.43
C GLU A 14 3.78 6.52 -8.17
N VAL A 15 4.56 6.46 -7.10
CA VAL A 15 4.19 7.00 -5.79
C VAL A 15 5.21 8.06 -5.39
N LYS A 16 4.72 9.25 -5.06
CA LYS A 16 5.54 10.38 -4.60
C LYS A 16 5.77 10.32 -3.10
N ILE A 17 7.03 10.50 -2.71
CA ILE A 17 7.52 10.61 -1.33
C ILE A 17 7.58 12.10 -0.93
N PRO A 18 7.36 12.47 0.35
CA PRO A 18 7.07 11.61 1.50
C PRO A 18 5.59 11.25 1.68
N ASP A 19 4.69 11.90 0.93
CA ASP A 19 3.24 11.80 1.15
C ASP A 19 2.62 10.45 0.78
N LEU A 20 3.39 9.58 0.12
CA LEU A 20 2.97 8.31 -0.45
C LEU A 20 1.75 8.45 -1.37
N LYS A 21 1.73 9.51 -2.18
CA LYS A 21 0.61 9.83 -3.08
C LYS A 21 0.84 9.20 -4.45
N ILE A 22 -0.15 8.50 -4.99
CA ILE A 22 -0.12 8.00 -6.37
C ILE A 22 -0.14 9.21 -7.31
N VAL A 23 0.91 9.39 -8.11
CA VAL A 23 1.04 10.51 -9.05
C VAL A 23 0.81 10.11 -10.49
N SER A 24 1.07 8.86 -10.83
CA SER A 24 0.73 8.29 -12.13
C SER A 24 0.39 6.81 -11.97
N ILE A 25 -0.44 6.32 -12.89
CA ILE A 25 -0.82 4.92 -12.96
C ILE A 25 -1.20 4.58 -14.40
N GLN A 26 -0.64 3.50 -14.89
CA GLN A 26 -0.94 2.97 -16.22
C GLN A 26 -1.02 1.45 -16.15
N GLY A 27 -1.90 0.87 -16.95
CA GLY A 27 -2.08 -0.56 -16.93
C GLY A 27 -2.95 -1.04 -18.08
N ARG A 28 -2.85 -2.34 -18.34
CA ARG A 28 -3.61 -3.02 -19.39
C ARG A 28 -3.86 -4.47 -18.99
N ILE A 29 -5.01 -4.97 -19.41
CA ILE A 29 -5.37 -6.39 -19.28
C ILE A 29 -5.25 -7.01 -20.66
N ILE A 30 -4.36 -7.98 -20.78
CA ILE A 30 -4.03 -8.68 -22.02
C ILE A 30 -4.94 -9.91 -22.17
N ARG A 31 -5.17 -10.63 -21.08
CA ARG A 31 -6.05 -11.82 -21.00
C ARG A 31 -6.82 -11.79 -19.69
N SER A 32 -8.13 -12.00 -19.73
CA SER A 32 -8.99 -12.14 -18.54
C SER A 32 -10.37 -12.67 -18.95
N PHE A 33 -11.05 -13.38 -18.06
CA PHE A 33 -12.49 -13.71 -18.21
C PHE A 33 -13.40 -12.56 -17.78
N ALA A 34 -12.89 -11.59 -17.02
CA ALA A 34 -13.62 -10.37 -16.67
C ALA A 34 -13.59 -9.41 -17.87
N GLU A 35 -14.59 -9.51 -18.75
CA GLU A 35 -14.72 -8.66 -19.94
C GLU A 35 -14.95 -7.19 -19.58
N GLU A 36 -15.67 -6.94 -18.49
CA GLU A 36 -15.92 -5.61 -17.92
C GLU A 36 -14.63 -4.85 -17.60
N CYS A 37 -13.55 -5.58 -17.31
CA CYS A 37 -12.25 -5.05 -16.98
C CYS A 37 -11.41 -4.68 -18.22
N ARG A 38 -11.55 -5.40 -19.34
CA ARG A 38 -10.69 -5.23 -20.53
C ARG A 38 -10.83 -3.86 -21.20
N ASN A 39 -12.01 -3.25 -21.14
CA ASN A 39 -12.31 -1.97 -21.77
C ASN A 39 -12.26 -0.76 -20.82
N ASN A 40 -11.83 -0.96 -19.58
CA ASN A 40 -11.99 0.04 -18.51
C ASN A 40 -10.65 0.59 -17.99
N ALA A 41 -9.58 0.57 -18.78
CA ALA A 41 -8.27 1.08 -18.37
C ALA A 41 -8.30 2.55 -17.89
N GLU A 42 -9.24 3.34 -18.41
CA GLU A 42 -9.46 4.73 -17.99
C GLU A 42 -9.86 4.87 -16.51
N ILE A 43 -10.43 3.82 -15.88
CA ILE A 43 -10.77 3.83 -14.46
C ILE A 43 -9.53 4.01 -13.57
N LEU A 44 -8.35 3.59 -14.06
CA LEU A 44 -7.09 3.70 -13.33
C LEU A 44 -6.77 5.16 -12.98
N LYS A 45 -7.14 6.12 -13.84
CA LYS A 45 -6.93 7.55 -13.58
C LYS A 45 -7.60 8.04 -12.28
N ARG A 46 -8.65 7.35 -11.82
CA ARG A 46 -9.32 7.67 -10.54
C ARG A 46 -8.46 7.36 -9.32
N ALA A 47 -7.43 6.51 -9.45
CA ALA A 47 -6.49 6.22 -8.38
C ALA A 47 -5.42 7.31 -8.21
N VAL A 48 -5.24 8.17 -9.22
CA VAL A 48 -4.30 9.30 -9.11
C VAL A 48 -4.75 10.22 -7.98
N GLY A 49 -3.82 10.51 -7.09
CA GLY A 49 -4.03 11.34 -5.92
C GLY A 49 -4.44 10.58 -4.66
N MET A 50 -4.73 9.27 -4.73
CA MET A 50 -4.89 8.44 -3.55
C MET A 50 -3.57 8.36 -2.77
N ARG A 51 -3.67 8.38 -1.44
CA ARG A 51 -2.53 8.17 -0.55
C ARG A 51 -2.45 6.70 -0.15
N VAL A 52 -1.28 6.09 -0.32
CA VAL A 52 -0.99 4.74 0.19
C VAL A 52 -0.88 4.83 1.70
N GLY A 53 -1.87 4.28 2.40
CA GLY A 53 -2.01 4.38 3.84
C GLY A 53 -3.36 3.84 4.31
N SER A 54 -3.82 4.30 5.46
CA SER A 54 -5.09 3.84 6.01
C SER A 54 -6.29 4.17 5.14
N GLY A 55 -7.23 3.23 5.10
CA GLY A 55 -8.42 3.35 4.25
C GLY A 55 -8.19 3.06 2.77
N ILE A 56 -6.93 2.89 2.30
CA ILE A 56 -6.64 2.64 0.87
C ILE A 56 -7.39 1.42 0.33
N THR A 57 -7.51 0.35 1.13
CA THR A 57 -8.25 -0.86 0.74
C THR A 57 -9.72 -0.54 0.41
N ARG A 58 -10.39 0.21 1.29
CA ARG A 58 -11.79 0.59 1.07
C ARG A 58 -11.90 1.53 -0.14
N LEU A 59 -11.05 2.55 -0.19
CA LEU A 59 -11.06 3.57 -1.24
C LEU A 59 -10.87 2.97 -2.63
N VAL A 60 -9.89 2.07 -2.80
CA VAL A 60 -9.63 1.39 -4.08
C VAL A 60 -10.78 0.48 -4.47
N LYS A 61 -11.32 -0.32 -3.54
CA LYS A 61 -12.47 -1.20 -3.81
C LYS A 61 -13.72 -0.42 -4.22
N GLU A 62 -13.97 0.72 -3.61
CA GLU A 62 -15.14 1.58 -3.93
C GLU A 62 -14.96 2.38 -5.23
N THR A 63 -13.73 2.81 -5.54
CA THR A 63 -13.48 3.74 -6.68
C THR A 63 -13.09 3.02 -7.97
N ILE A 64 -12.31 1.94 -7.83
CA ILE A 64 -11.73 1.17 -8.94
C ILE A 64 -12.48 -0.14 -9.11
N GLY A 65 -12.82 -0.82 -8.00
CA GLY A 65 -13.55 -2.09 -8.02
C GLY A 65 -15.07 -1.93 -8.00
N GLY A 66 -15.74 -2.96 -7.51
CA GLY A 66 -17.20 -2.99 -7.35
C GLY A 66 -17.93 -3.41 -8.63
N SER A 67 -19.27 -3.35 -8.59
CA SER A 67 -20.13 -3.86 -9.68
C SER A 67 -19.99 -3.12 -11.01
N ASN A 68 -19.52 -1.87 -10.98
CA ASN A 68 -19.33 -1.02 -12.16
C ASN A 68 -17.85 -0.69 -12.44
N GLY A 69 -16.94 -1.35 -11.73
CA GLY A 69 -15.51 -1.12 -11.82
C GLY A 69 -14.77 -2.31 -12.42
N CYS A 70 -13.48 -2.42 -12.10
CA CYS A 70 -12.64 -3.54 -12.43
C CYS A 70 -11.93 -4.07 -11.18
N ASN A 71 -12.39 -5.20 -10.67
CA ASN A 71 -11.81 -5.83 -9.49
C ASN A 71 -10.37 -6.30 -9.72
N VAL A 72 -10.01 -6.73 -10.94
CA VAL A 72 -8.63 -7.09 -11.29
C VAL A 72 -7.69 -5.89 -11.09
N PHE A 73 -8.06 -4.71 -11.58
CA PHE A 73 -7.25 -3.51 -11.36
C PHE A 73 -7.25 -3.07 -9.90
N ALA A 74 -8.38 -3.18 -9.20
CA ALA A 74 -8.44 -2.88 -7.78
C ALA A 74 -7.45 -3.74 -6.98
N ASP A 75 -7.44 -5.05 -7.23
CA ASP A 75 -6.54 -5.99 -6.55
C ASP A 75 -5.07 -5.72 -6.93
N MET A 76 -4.77 -5.47 -8.20
CA MET A 76 -3.41 -5.12 -8.65
C MET A 76 -2.91 -3.79 -8.04
N ILE A 77 -3.79 -2.80 -7.87
CA ILE A 77 -3.45 -1.54 -7.19
C ILE A 77 -3.13 -1.81 -5.72
N LEU A 78 -3.92 -2.64 -5.05
CA LEU A 78 -3.70 -2.99 -3.65
C LEU A 78 -2.39 -3.76 -3.45
N GLU A 79 -2.06 -4.66 -4.38
CA GLU A 79 -0.77 -5.35 -4.37
C GLU A 79 0.39 -4.37 -4.58
N GLY A 80 0.26 -3.42 -5.52
CA GLY A 80 1.25 -2.34 -5.69
C GLY A 80 1.39 -1.46 -4.43
N CYS A 81 0.28 -1.12 -3.78
CA CYS A 81 0.28 -0.43 -2.49
C CYS A 81 1.02 -1.24 -1.42
N ASN A 82 0.78 -2.55 -1.35
CA ASN A 82 1.46 -3.45 -0.43
C ASN A 82 2.96 -3.53 -0.72
N ALA A 83 3.38 -3.59 -1.98
CA ALA A 83 4.79 -3.55 -2.37
C ALA A 83 5.47 -2.23 -1.96
N VAL A 84 4.79 -1.10 -2.13
CA VAL A 84 5.25 0.19 -1.61
C VAL A 84 5.43 0.09 -0.10
N ILE A 85 4.42 -0.43 0.62
CA ILE A 85 4.48 -0.65 2.07
C ILE A 85 5.69 -1.51 2.46
N MET A 86 5.86 -2.68 1.84
CA MET A 86 7.01 -3.53 2.12
C MET A 86 8.34 -2.80 1.90
N GLY A 87 8.46 -2.03 0.82
CA GLY A 87 9.67 -1.27 0.46
C GLY A 87 10.14 -0.22 1.48
N PHE A 88 9.32 0.17 2.48
CA PHE A 88 9.83 1.00 3.60
C PHE A 88 9.62 0.34 4.97
N THR A 89 9.39 -0.97 4.99
CA THR A 89 9.40 -1.76 6.24
C THR A 89 10.56 -2.72 6.29
N VAL A 90 11.11 -3.16 5.15
CA VAL A 90 12.22 -4.12 5.09
C VAL A 90 13.45 -3.62 5.85
N ASP A 91 13.92 -2.41 5.59
CA ASP A 91 15.13 -1.88 6.25
C ASP A 91 14.94 -1.70 7.77
N GLU A 92 13.75 -1.27 8.19
CA GLU A 92 13.40 -1.14 9.60
C GLU A 92 13.32 -2.51 10.28
N LEU A 93 12.70 -3.51 9.62
CA LEU A 93 12.62 -4.88 10.09
C LEU A 93 13.99 -5.52 10.22
N ASP A 94 14.88 -5.34 9.24
CA ASP A 94 16.26 -5.84 9.31
C ASP A 94 17.00 -5.22 10.51
N THR A 95 16.81 -3.93 10.76
CA THR A 95 17.38 -3.24 11.92
C THR A 95 16.80 -3.77 13.24
N GLN A 96 15.50 -4.04 13.29
CA GLN A 96 14.84 -4.63 14.46
C GLN A 96 15.33 -6.06 14.74
N LEU A 97 15.46 -6.89 13.69
CA LEU A 97 15.91 -8.27 13.79
C LEU A 97 17.40 -8.37 14.17
N ALA A 98 18.19 -7.35 13.84
CA ALA A 98 19.60 -7.25 14.23
C ALA A 98 19.80 -6.75 15.68
N ALA A 99 18.74 -6.33 16.37
CA ALA A 99 18.85 -5.88 17.75
C ALA A 99 19.18 -7.05 18.70
N GLU A 100 20.34 -6.99 19.34
CA GLU A 100 20.82 -8.05 20.25
C GLU A 100 20.26 -7.92 21.68
N THR A 101 19.66 -6.78 22.03
CA THR A 101 19.12 -6.49 23.37
C THR A 101 17.72 -5.87 23.31
N ASP A 102 16.95 -6.05 24.39
CA ASP A 102 15.61 -5.47 24.54
C ASP A 102 15.63 -3.93 24.47
N GLU A 103 16.69 -3.30 24.98
CA GLU A 103 16.87 -1.84 24.93
C GLU A 103 17.16 -1.35 23.50
N ALA A 104 18.00 -2.06 22.75
CA ALA A 104 18.25 -1.74 21.35
C ALA A 104 16.98 -1.90 20.51
N PHE A 105 16.23 -2.99 20.73
CA PHE A 105 14.95 -3.21 20.08
C PHE A 105 13.94 -2.10 20.42
N GLY A 106 13.86 -1.70 21.69
CA GLY A 106 13.00 -0.61 22.14
C GLY A 106 13.31 0.72 21.46
N GLN A 107 14.58 1.02 21.18
CA GLN A 107 14.98 2.24 20.47
C GLN A 107 14.59 2.19 18.99
N VAL A 108 14.84 1.07 18.30
CA VAL A 108 14.45 0.91 16.89
C VAL A 108 12.93 1.03 16.73
N LEU A 109 12.16 0.50 17.68
CA LEU A 109 10.70 0.61 17.67
C LEU A 109 10.23 2.07 17.84
N LYS A 110 10.89 2.87 18.69
CA LYS A 110 10.59 4.30 18.83
C LYS A 110 10.90 5.06 17.55
N ASP A 111 12.07 4.82 16.97
CA ASP A 111 12.51 5.47 15.74
C ASP A 111 11.54 5.17 14.59
N MET A 112 11.06 3.92 14.49
CA MET A 112 10.01 3.52 13.56
C MET A 112 8.70 4.30 13.82
N LEU A 113 8.28 4.42 15.09
CA LEU A 113 7.02 5.09 15.41
C LEU A 113 7.04 6.60 15.09
N GLU A 114 8.18 7.25 15.24
CA GLU A 114 8.36 8.68 15.00
C GLU A 114 8.60 9.00 13.52
N ASN A 115 9.39 8.18 12.83
CA ASN A 115 9.91 8.50 11.50
C ASN A 115 9.17 7.78 10.36
N ASN A 116 8.38 6.74 10.64
CA ASN A 116 7.66 6.00 9.60
C ASN A 116 6.28 6.64 9.31
N PRO A 117 6.08 7.25 8.13
CA PRO A 117 4.83 7.93 7.79
C PRO A 117 3.60 7.01 7.72
N ARG A 118 3.80 5.69 7.74
CA ARG A 118 2.72 4.68 7.71
C ARG A 118 2.17 4.33 9.07
N VAL A 119 3.01 4.40 10.08
CA VAL A 119 2.64 4.09 11.46
C VAL A 119 1.48 4.99 11.88
N GLY A 120 1.57 6.30 11.60
CA GLY A 120 0.49 7.24 11.90
C GLY A 120 -0.85 6.96 11.19
N SER A 121 -0.87 6.08 10.19
CA SER A 121 -2.09 5.68 9.49
C SER A 121 -2.78 4.47 10.12
N CYS A 122 -2.06 3.57 10.78
CA CYS A 122 -2.65 2.39 11.43
C CYS A 122 -3.27 2.75 12.79
N ILE A 123 -4.50 2.29 13.06
CA ILE A 123 -5.20 2.59 14.33
C ILE A 123 -4.42 2.13 15.59
N ALA A 124 -3.59 1.09 15.44
CA ALA A 124 -2.74 0.59 16.50
C ALA A 124 -1.59 1.55 16.87
N PHE A 125 -1.27 2.49 15.99
CA PHE A 125 -0.11 3.37 16.16
C PHE A 125 -0.42 4.86 15.88
N VAL A 126 -1.69 5.26 15.93
CA VAL A 126 -2.07 6.68 15.93
C VAL A 126 -1.61 7.35 17.22
N GLU A 127 -1.40 8.65 17.15
CA GLU A 127 -1.08 9.50 18.30
C GLU A 127 -2.08 9.29 19.47
N GLY A 128 -1.56 9.08 20.68
CA GLY A 128 -2.38 8.84 21.88
C GLY A 128 -2.81 7.38 22.13
N ASN A 129 -2.49 6.43 21.25
CA ASN A 129 -2.69 5.00 21.50
C ASN A 129 -1.85 4.52 22.72
N GLU A 130 -2.36 3.53 23.46
CA GLU A 130 -1.70 2.90 24.61
C GLU A 130 -0.27 2.40 24.32
N LEU A 131 -0.02 1.86 23.13
CA LEU A 131 1.31 1.34 22.76
C LEU A 131 2.36 2.47 22.72
N ARG A 132 2.01 3.59 22.08
CA ARG A 132 2.83 4.81 22.02
C ARG A 132 3.10 5.39 23.41
N ARG A 133 2.04 5.49 24.24
CA ARG A 133 2.15 5.95 25.64
C ARG A 133 3.09 5.09 26.48
N ARG A 134 3.07 3.77 26.32
CA ARG A 134 3.98 2.85 27.03
C ARG A 134 5.43 2.96 26.58
N LEU A 135 5.65 3.32 25.31
CA LEU A 135 6.98 3.51 24.75
C LEU A 135 7.51 4.93 24.97
N GLY A 136 6.65 5.90 25.32
CA GLY A 136 7.05 7.29 25.54
C GLY A 136 7.21 8.10 24.25
N VAL A 137 6.46 7.73 23.20
CA VAL A 137 6.39 8.35 21.86
C VAL A 137 4.94 8.53 21.40
#